data_AF-A0A7S1UNF3-F1
#
_entry.id   AF-A0A7S1UNF3-F1
#
_cell.length_a   1.000
_cell.length_b   1.000
_cell.length_c   1.000
_cell.angle_alpha   90.00
_cell.angle_beta   90.00
_cell.angle_gamma   90.00
#
_symmetry.space_group_name_H-M   'P 1'
#
loop_
_entity.id
_entity.type
_entity.pdbx_description
1 polymer ?
#
loop_
_entity_poly.entity_id
_entity_poly.type
_entity_poly.pdbx_seq_one_letter_code
_entity_poly.pdbx_strand_id
1 'polypeptide(L)'
;DKVKAGISNSMRKVVGAATKQEDVDPATVAVFLDVKQKCEQGIIVPLKEIRRLCDSKRAELKRIIKAQVTQLNALEEKRKQMTDRAAILKEKLKTYEERTKEQASRATMILQASQDMQQSLSPAEVAYFELLENSLEKVQKWEGEYEAVRTKTDVFAEKVDRNQVVPSVNLSTEQLGTC
;
A
#
# COMPACT_ATOMS: atom_id res chain seq x y z
N ASP A 1 -2.32 -46.36 -47.94
CA ASP A 1 -2.34 -47.34 -49.05
C ASP A 1 -3.04 -48.65 -48.73
N LYS A 2 -2.94 -49.20 -47.51
CA LYS A 2 -3.66 -50.44 -47.11
C LYS A 2 -5.19 -50.42 -47.29
N VAL A 3 -5.86 -49.27 -47.06
CA VAL A 3 -7.33 -49.14 -47.23
C VAL A 3 -7.74 -49.18 -48.71
N LYS A 4 -6.97 -48.55 -49.61
CA LYS A 4 -7.19 -48.63 -51.07
C LYS A 4 -6.98 -50.06 -51.57
N ALA A 5 -5.94 -50.74 -51.08
CA ALA A 5 -5.66 -52.13 -51.42
C ALA A 5 -6.75 -53.09 -50.92
N GLY A 6 -7.28 -52.89 -49.70
CA GLY A 6 -8.35 -53.71 -49.14
C GLY A 6 -9.67 -53.61 -49.91
N ILE A 7 -10.09 -52.38 -50.25
CA ILE A 7 -11.34 -52.12 -50.99
C ILE A 7 -11.23 -52.57 -52.46
N SER A 8 -10.09 -52.30 -53.11
CA SER A 8 -9.86 -52.73 -54.50
C SER A 8 -9.83 -54.26 -54.65
N ASN A 9 -9.35 -54.99 -53.64
CA ASN A 9 -9.26 -56.45 -53.70
C ASN A 9 -10.58 -57.13 -53.24
N SER A 10 -11.37 -56.47 -52.39
CA SER A 10 -12.68 -56.97 -51.94
C SER A 10 -13.81 -56.67 -52.92
N MET A 11 -13.73 -55.60 -53.72
CA MET A 11 -14.75 -55.32 -54.74
C MET A 11 -14.76 -56.33 -55.89
N ARG A 12 -13.67 -57.08 -56.10
CA ARG A 12 -13.65 -58.24 -56.99
C ARG A 12 -14.62 -59.35 -56.54
N LYS A 13 -14.97 -59.40 -55.24
CA LYS A 13 -16.00 -60.30 -54.68
C LYS A 13 -17.41 -59.71 -54.72
N VAL A 14 -17.57 -58.38 -54.82
CA VAL A 14 -18.88 -57.71 -54.81
C VAL A 14 -19.62 -57.89 -56.14
N VAL A 15 -18.91 -58.10 -57.25
CA VAL A 15 -19.49 -58.48 -58.55
C VAL A 15 -19.88 -59.98 -58.59
N GLY A 16 -19.69 -60.71 -57.50
CA GLY A 16 -20.00 -62.13 -57.37
C GLY A 16 -18.85 -63.02 -57.83
N ALA A 17 -18.52 -64.03 -57.02
CA ALA A 17 -17.52 -65.06 -57.36
C ALA A 17 -17.95 -66.00 -58.51
N ALA A 18 -19.02 -65.65 -59.24
CA ALA A 18 -19.67 -66.49 -60.25
C ALA A 18 -19.45 -66.01 -61.70
N THR A 19 -19.06 -64.75 -61.93
CA THR A 19 -18.70 -64.27 -63.28
C THR A 19 -17.28 -64.69 -63.63
N LYS A 20 -17.14 -65.63 -64.56
CA LYS A 20 -15.84 -65.95 -65.19
C LYS A 20 -15.38 -64.74 -66.01
N GLN A 21 -14.07 -64.58 -66.19
CA GLN A 21 -13.50 -63.46 -66.98
C GLN A 21 -14.01 -63.42 -68.43
N GLU A 22 -14.55 -64.53 -68.92
CA GLU A 22 -15.09 -64.71 -70.28
C GLU A 22 -16.55 -64.20 -70.41
N ASP A 23 -17.30 -64.04 -69.30
CA ASP A 23 -18.73 -63.66 -69.29
C ASP A 23 -18.97 -62.18 -68.92
N VAL A 24 -17.93 -61.35 -69.00
CA VAL A 24 -18.00 -59.95 -68.57
C VAL A 24 -18.62 -59.07 -69.66
N ASP A 25 -19.91 -58.81 -69.54
CA ASP A 25 -20.64 -57.82 -70.34
C ASP A 25 -20.17 -56.38 -69.99
N PRO A 26 -19.94 -55.48 -70.96
CA PRO A 26 -19.76 -54.04 -70.75
C PRO A 26 -20.68 -53.40 -69.69
N ALA A 27 -21.94 -53.85 -69.58
CA ALA A 27 -22.86 -53.36 -68.55
C ALA A 27 -22.35 -53.64 -67.11
N THR A 28 -21.79 -54.83 -66.87
CA THR A 28 -21.23 -55.23 -65.57
C THR A 28 -19.97 -54.43 -65.23
N VAL A 29 -19.14 -54.11 -66.24
CA VAL A 29 -17.96 -53.24 -66.07
C VAL A 29 -18.39 -51.82 -65.72
N ALA A 30 -19.43 -51.28 -66.37
CA ALA A 30 -19.95 -49.96 -66.07
C ALA A 30 -20.46 -49.85 -64.63
N VAL A 31 -21.20 -50.86 -64.14
CA VAL A 31 -21.66 -50.93 -62.75
C VAL A 31 -20.49 -51.02 -61.77
N PHE A 32 -19.46 -51.83 -62.08
CA PHE A 32 -18.27 -51.90 -61.24
C PHE A 32 -17.53 -50.56 -61.15
N LEU A 33 -17.39 -49.84 -62.27
CA LEU A 33 -16.76 -48.52 -62.31
C LEU A 33 -17.56 -47.49 -61.52
N ASP A 34 -18.89 -47.50 -61.62
CA ASP A 34 -19.76 -46.60 -60.85
C ASP A 34 -19.68 -46.89 -59.33
N VAL A 35 -19.75 -48.16 -58.92
CA VAL A 35 -19.60 -48.55 -57.51
C VAL A 35 -18.20 -48.20 -56.99
N LYS A 36 -17.15 -48.40 -57.80
CA LYS A 36 -15.78 -47.98 -57.47
C LYS A 36 -15.69 -46.50 -57.23
N GLN A 37 -16.25 -45.71 -58.14
CA GLN A 37 -16.24 -44.25 -58.02
C GLN A 37 -17.01 -43.79 -56.77
N LYS A 38 -18.18 -44.38 -56.50
CA LYS A 38 -18.96 -44.12 -55.29
C LYS A 38 -18.22 -44.49 -54.00
N CYS A 39 -17.52 -45.62 -53.96
CA CYS A 39 -16.70 -46.02 -52.81
C CYS A 39 -15.46 -45.13 -52.65
N GLU A 40 -14.81 -44.74 -53.75
CA GLU A 40 -13.66 -43.83 -53.71
C GLU A 40 -14.05 -42.46 -53.17
N GLN A 41 -15.15 -41.90 -53.66
CA GLN A 41 -15.64 -40.57 -53.26
C GLN A 41 -16.32 -40.60 -51.89
N GLY A 42 -17.13 -41.61 -51.59
CA GLY A 42 -17.93 -41.67 -50.37
C GLY A 42 -17.20 -42.22 -49.14
N ILE A 43 -16.14 -43.02 -49.33
CA ILE A 43 -15.45 -43.70 -48.22
C ILE A 43 -13.97 -43.32 -48.20
N ILE A 44 -13.25 -43.51 -49.30
CA ILE A 44 -11.77 -43.37 -49.30
C ILE A 44 -11.35 -41.92 -49.13
N VAL A 45 -11.97 -40.98 -49.85
CA VAL A 45 -11.65 -39.54 -49.75
C VAL A 45 -11.95 -39.00 -48.34
N PRO A 46 -13.15 -39.20 -47.75
CA PRO A 46 -13.43 -38.78 -46.39
C PRO A 46 -12.47 -39.38 -45.35
N LEU A 47 -12.14 -40.68 -45.45
CA LEU A 47 -11.19 -41.30 -44.52
C LEU A 47 -9.78 -40.71 -44.61
N LYS A 48 -9.33 -40.35 -45.81
CA LYS A 48 -8.07 -39.65 -46.00
C LYS A 48 -8.10 -38.25 -45.39
N GLU A 49 -9.21 -37.53 -45.54
CA GLU A 49 -9.36 -36.19 -45.00
C GLU A 49 -9.43 -36.22 -43.47
N ILE A 50 -10.19 -37.16 -42.88
CA ILE A 50 -10.21 -37.38 -41.44
C ILE A 50 -8.81 -37.69 -40.92
N ARG A 51 -8.07 -38.59 -41.58
CA ARG A 51 -6.69 -38.89 -41.19
C ARG A 51 -5.81 -37.63 -41.22
N ARG A 52 -5.91 -36.82 -42.28
CA ARG A 52 -5.16 -35.55 -42.42
C ARG A 52 -5.48 -34.60 -41.27
N LEU A 53 -6.76 -34.45 -40.93
CA LEU A 53 -7.22 -33.61 -39.82
C LEU A 53 -6.71 -34.14 -38.48
N CYS A 54 -6.79 -35.45 -38.24
CA CYS A 54 -6.26 -36.08 -37.03
C CYS A 54 -4.74 -35.87 -36.89
N ASP A 55 -3.98 -36.06 -37.97
CA ASP A 55 -2.53 -35.85 -37.97
C ASP A 55 -2.18 -34.38 -37.71
N SER A 56 -2.93 -33.44 -38.31
CA SER A 56 -2.79 -32.00 -38.05
C SER A 56 -3.08 -31.66 -36.59
N LYS A 57 -4.20 -32.15 -36.04
CA LYS A 57 -4.58 -31.90 -34.64
C LYS A 57 -3.59 -32.51 -33.67
N ARG A 58 -3.05 -33.69 -33.97
CA ARG A 58 -1.99 -34.32 -33.19
C ARG A 58 -0.71 -33.47 -33.17
N ALA A 59 -0.32 -32.89 -34.31
CA ALA A 59 0.85 -32.02 -34.39
C ALA A 59 0.63 -30.71 -33.59
N GLU A 60 -0.57 -30.14 -33.68
CA GLU A 60 -0.97 -28.96 -32.89
C GLU A 60 -0.92 -29.24 -31.39
N LEU A 61 -1.53 -30.34 -30.93
CA LEU A 61 -1.50 -30.75 -29.52
C LEU A 61 -0.08 -30.97 -29.02
N LYS A 62 0.80 -31.60 -29.81
CA LYS A 62 2.22 -31.74 -29.44
C LYS A 62 2.91 -30.40 -29.26
N ARG A 63 2.61 -29.40 -30.09
CA ARG A 63 3.16 -28.05 -29.96
C ARG A 63 2.65 -27.38 -28.69
N ILE A 64 1.35 -27.47 -28.42
CA ILE A 64 0.72 -26.90 -27.21
C ILE A 64 1.32 -27.53 -25.94
N ILE A 65 1.43 -28.86 -25.88
CA ILE A 65 2.02 -29.55 -24.73
C ILE A 65 3.46 -29.07 -24.48
N LYS A 66 4.28 -28.96 -25.53
CA LYS A 66 5.65 -28.43 -25.38
C LYS A 66 5.65 -27.02 -24.80
N ALA A 67 4.80 -26.13 -25.33
CA ALA A 67 4.69 -24.76 -24.83
C ALA A 67 4.23 -24.70 -23.37
N GLN A 68 3.23 -25.52 -23.00
CA GLN A 68 2.73 -25.61 -21.63
C GLN A 68 3.78 -26.13 -20.65
N VAL A 69 4.57 -27.14 -21.04
CA VAL A 69 5.69 -27.65 -20.23
C VAL A 69 6.74 -26.54 -20.01
N THR A 70 7.10 -25.79 -21.05
CA THR A 70 8.02 -24.65 -20.91
C THR A 70 7.47 -23.58 -19.96
N GLN A 71 6.18 -23.25 -20.07
CA GLN A 71 5.53 -22.29 -19.17
C GLN A 71 5.51 -22.79 -17.72
N LEU A 72 5.23 -24.07 -17.51
CA LEU A 72 5.20 -24.69 -16.19
C LEU A 72 6.59 -24.64 -15.54
N ASN A 73 7.64 -25.00 -16.27
CA ASN A 73 9.02 -24.91 -15.77
C ASN A 73 9.40 -23.46 -15.40
N ALA A 74 8.99 -22.48 -16.21
CA ALA A 74 9.23 -21.07 -15.91
C ALA A 74 8.48 -20.60 -14.65
N LEU A 75 7.26 -21.10 -14.42
CA LEU A 75 6.50 -20.81 -13.21
C LEU A 75 7.11 -21.48 -11.97
N GLU A 76 7.60 -22.71 -12.08
CA GLU A 76 8.31 -23.38 -11.00
C GLU A 76 9.58 -22.63 -10.59
N GLU A 77 10.34 -22.15 -11.58
CA GLU A 77 11.54 -21.35 -11.33
C GLU A 77 11.20 -20.02 -10.64
N LYS A 78 10.17 -19.31 -11.11
CA LYS A 78 9.66 -18.12 -10.41
C LYS A 78 9.21 -18.42 -8.99
N ARG A 79 8.57 -19.57 -8.76
CA ARG A 79 8.15 -19.99 -7.41
C ARG A 79 9.36 -20.15 -6.51
N LYS A 80 10.41 -20.85 -6.96
CA LYS A 80 11.66 -21.01 -6.20
C LYS A 80 12.28 -19.67 -5.85
N GLN A 81 12.43 -18.78 -6.84
CA GLN A 81 12.98 -17.44 -6.62
C GLN A 81 12.17 -16.63 -5.60
N MET A 82 10.84 -16.72 -5.62
CA MET A 82 9.99 -16.06 -4.64
C MET A 82 10.14 -16.66 -3.23
N THR A 83 10.26 -17.98 -3.12
CA THR A 83 10.53 -18.65 -1.85
C THR A 83 11.88 -18.24 -1.28
N ASP A 84 12.94 -18.20 -2.10
CA ASP A 84 14.27 -17.78 -1.67
C ASP A 84 14.28 -16.31 -1.22
N ARG A 85 13.62 -15.43 -1.98
CA ARG A 85 13.44 -14.02 -1.60
C ARG A 85 12.68 -13.87 -0.28
N ALA A 86 11.63 -14.66 -0.08
CA ALA A 86 10.87 -14.63 1.17
C ALA A 86 11.72 -15.09 2.36
N ALA A 87 12.57 -16.10 2.19
CA ALA A 87 13.50 -16.55 3.22
C ALA A 87 14.51 -15.44 3.59
N ILE A 88 15.12 -14.80 2.60
CA ILE A 88 16.05 -13.67 2.80
C ILE A 88 15.35 -12.49 3.49
N LEU A 89 14.13 -12.14 3.06
CA LEU A 89 13.37 -11.05 3.67
C LEU A 89 13.03 -11.34 5.14
N LYS A 90 12.67 -12.59 5.45
CA LYS A 90 12.40 -13.02 6.84
C LYS A 90 13.63 -12.87 7.73
N GLU A 91 14.80 -13.26 7.23
CA GLU A 91 16.06 -13.08 7.96
C GLU A 91 16.37 -11.60 8.20
N LYS A 92 16.29 -10.77 7.14
CA LYS A 92 16.49 -9.32 7.26
C LYS A 92 15.53 -8.68 8.25
N LEU A 93 14.26 -9.07 8.23
CA LEU A 93 13.25 -8.56 9.15
C LEU A 93 13.62 -8.85 10.60
N LYS A 94 14.08 -10.08 10.89
CA LYS A 94 14.59 -10.42 12.22
C LYS A 94 15.76 -9.53 12.64
N THR A 95 16.72 -9.30 11.75
CA THR A 95 17.86 -8.40 12.02
C THR A 95 17.39 -6.96 12.27
N TYR A 96 16.39 -6.47 11.53
CA TYR A 96 15.82 -5.14 11.75
C TYR A 96 15.10 -5.04 13.10
N GLU A 97 14.36 -6.06 13.51
CA GLU A 97 13.71 -6.11 14.82
C GLU A 97 14.75 -6.09 15.96
N GLU A 98 15.81 -6.87 15.84
CA GLU A 98 16.93 -6.89 16.81
C GLU A 98 17.59 -5.51 16.89
N ARG A 99 17.95 -4.91 15.74
CA ARG A 99 18.55 -3.56 15.70
C ARG A 99 17.63 -2.48 16.26
N THR A 100 16.32 -2.57 16.00
CA THR A 100 15.35 -1.60 16.51
C THR A 100 15.25 -1.69 18.04
N LYS A 101 15.27 -2.91 18.59
CA LYS A 101 15.30 -3.12 20.06
C LYS A 101 16.58 -2.57 20.68
N GLU A 102 17.73 -2.84 20.07
CA GLU A 102 19.01 -2.27 20.53
C GLU A 102 18.99 -0.74 20.49
N GLN A 103 18.49 -0.15 19.40
CA GLN A 103 18.41 1.30 19.24
C GLN A 103 17.46 1.92 20.26
N ALA A 104 16.30 1.29 20.51
CA ALA A 104 15.38 1.72 21.56
C ALA A 104 16.04 1.68 22.95
N SER A 105 16.76 0.60 23.27
CA SER A 105 17.52 0.49 24.52
C SER A 105 18.57 1.60 24.67
N ARG A 106 19.37 1.85 23.62
CA ARG A 106 20.36 2.95 23.60
C ARG A 106 19.70 4.31 23.77
N ALA A 107 18.58 4.56 23.10
CA ALA A 107 17.85 5.81 23.23
C ALA A 107 17.35 6.01 24.66
N THR A 108 16.81 4.98 25.30
CA THR A 108 16.40 5.03 26.72
C THR A 108 17.58 5.34 27.63
N MET A 109 18.74 4.69 27.44
CA MET A 109 19.94 4.96 28.24
C MET A 109 20.44 6.39 28.08
N ILE A 110 20.42 6.93 26.86
CA ILE A 110 20.82 8.32 26.59
C ILE A 110 19.85 9.31 27.27
N LEU A 111 18.54 9.04 27.19
CA LEU A 111 17.54 9.87 27.85
C LEU A 111 17.70 9.86 29.37
N GLN A 112 17.94 8.69 29.96
CA GLN A 112 18.20 8.56 31.38
C GLN A 112 19.49 9.28 31.80
N ALA A 113 20.59 9.10 31.06
CA ALA A 113 21.83 9.83 31.31
C ALA A 113 21.64 11.35 31.15
N SER A 114 20.82 11.80 30.20
CA SER A 114 20.50 13.23 30.01
C SER A 114 19.67 13.78 31.17
N GLN A 115 18.75 12.97 31.72
CA GLN A 115 17.99 13.31 32.91
C GLN A 115 18.90 13.42 34.14
N ASP A 116 19.85 12.49 34.30
CA ASP A 116 20.84 12.53 35.39
C ASP A 116 21.82 13.72 35.25
N MET A 117 22.08 14.17 34.01
CA MET A 117 22.90 15.34 33.71
C MET A 117 22.14 16.67 33.85
N GLN A 118 20.81 16.67 33.85
CA GLN A 118 20.07 17.86 34.23
C GLN A 118 20.38 18.14 35.69
N GLN A 119 21.07 19.25 35.95
CA GLN A 119 21.30 19.73 37.30
C GLN A 119 19.92 19.96 37.93
N SER A 120 19.54 19.06 38.84
CA SER A 120 18.40 19.32 39.71
C SER A 120 18.74 20.56 40.53
N LEU A 121 17.78 21.47 40.64
CA LEU A 121 17.91 22.64 41.52
C LEU A 121 18.37 22.14 42.89
N SER A 122 19.47 22.70 43.37
CA SER A 122 19.96 22.36 44.69
C SER A 122 18.87 22.69 45.73
N PRO A 123 18.83 21.98 46.87
CA PRO A 123 17.86 22.28 47.93
C PRO A 123 17.90 23.75 48.37
N ALA A 124 19.07 24.39 48.28
CA ALA A 124 19.25 25.81 48.56
C ALA A 124 18.58 26.72 47.51
N GLU A 125 18.68 26.37 46.23
CA GLU A 125 18.01 27.12 45.16
C GLU A 125 16.48 26.94 45.23
N VAL A 126 16.00 25.73 45.54
CA VAL A 126 14.55 25.50 45.76
C VAL A 126 14.04 26.37 46.90
N ALA A 127 14.70 26.35 48.06
CA ALA A 127 14.34 27.19 49.20
C ALA A 127 14.42 28.70 48.88
N TYR A 128 15.39 29.10 48.04
CA TYR A 128 15.48 30.48 47.56
C TYR A 128 14.29 30.86 46.68
N PHE A 129 13.88 30.00 45.74
CA PHE A 129 12.73 30.26 44.88
C PHE A 129 11.41 30.31 45.67
N GLU A 130 11.22 29.42 46.65
CA GLU A 130 10.07 29.48 47.57
C GLU A 130 10.06 30.78 48.38
N LEU A 131 11.22 31.25 48.85
CA LEU A 131 11.32 32.53 49.54
C LEU A 131 10.98 33.69 48.60
N LEU A 132 11.40 33.61 47.34
CA LEU A 132 11.14 34.62 46.32
C LEU A 132 9.65 34.72 46.02
N GLU A 133 8.97 33.59 45.86
CA GLU A 133 7.51 33.51 45.66
C GLU A 133 6.74 34.10 46.85
N ASN A 134 7.09 33.70 48.08
CA ASN A 134 6.53 34.28 49.30
C ASN A 134 6.77 35.78 49.41
N SER A 135 7.92 36.26 48.94
CA SER A 135 8.24 37.70 48.94
C SER A 135 7.41 38.46 47.91
N LEU A 136 7.18 37.86 46.74
CA LEU A 136 6.34 38.42 45.68
C LEU A 136 4.89 38.60 46.15
N GLU A 137 4.34 37.57 46.81
CA GLU A 137 2.99 37.66 47.39
C GLU A 137 2.86 38.78 48.43
N LYS A 138 3.90 38.97 49.27
CA LYS A 138 3.93 40.06 50.25
C LYS A 138 3.98 41.42 49.59
N VAL A 139 4.79 41.59 48.55
CA VAL A 139 4.87 42.83 47.78
C VAL A 139 3.53 43.15 47.14
N GLN A 140 2.86 42.17 46.52
CA GLN A 140 1.53 42.36 45.94
C GLN A 140 0.49 42.78 46.99
N LYS A 141 0.54 42.20 48.20
CA LYS A 141 -0.33 42.62 49.31
C LYS A 141 -0.06 44.07 49.72
N TRP A 142 1.20 44.44 49.90
CA TRP A 142 1.57 45.81 50.26
C TRP A 142 1.22 46.82 49.17
N GLU A 143 1.34 46.45 47.90
CA GLU A 143 0.91 47.29 46.79
C GLU A 143 -0.61 47.50 46.82
N GLY A 144 -1.39 46.46 47.09
CA GLY A 144 -2.83 46.58 47.31
C GLY A 144 -3.20 47.47 48.52
N GLU A 145 -2.48 47.34 49.64
CA GLU A 145 -2.66 48.20 50.82
C GLU A 145 -2.27 49.65 50.53
N TYR A 146 -1.16 49.87 49.83
CA TYR A 146 -0.69 51.19 49.41
C TYR A 146 -1.73 51.88 48.53
N GLU A 147 -2.28 51.19 47.51
CA GLU A 147 -3.32 51.80 46.67
C GLU A 147 -4.63 52.03 47.41
N ALA A 148 -4.95 51.22 48.42
CA ALA A 148 -6.08 51.51 49.31
C ALA A 148 -5.84 52.76 50.18
N VAL A 149 -4.61 53.02 50.62
CA VAL A 149 -4.26 54.24 51.36
C VAL A 149 -4.20 55.45 50.44
N ARG A 150 -3.63 55.31 49.25
CA ARG A 150 -3.55 56.35 48.22
C ARG A 150 -4.94 56.82 47.82
N THR A 151 -5.85 55.90 47.48
CA THR A 151 -7.25 56.23 47.16
C THR A 151 -7.97 56.92 48.32
N LYS A 152 -7.76 56.49 49.57
CA LYS A 152 -8.29 57.19 50.76
C LYS A 152 -7.73 58.61 50.90
N THR A 153 -6.45 58.79 50.61
CA THR A 153 -5.77 60.09 50.67
C THR A 153 -6.27 61.01 49.55
N ASP A 154 -6.44 60.52 48.34
CA ASP A 154 -7.00 61.27 47.21
C ASP A 154 -8.44 61.70 47.51
N VAL A 155 -9.28 60.80 48.04
CA VAL A 155 -10.64 61.13 48.49
C VAL A 155 -10.63 62.15 49.65
N PHE A 156 -9.66 62.08 50.55
CA PHE A 156 -9.52 63.07 51.62
C PHE A 156 -9.06 64.43 51.08
N ALA A 157 -8.10 64.44 50.15
CA ALA A 157 -7.64 65.65 49.47
C ALA A 157 -8.79 66.33 48.71
N GLU A 158 -9.60 65.59 47.95
CA GLU A 158 -10.79 66.11 47.29
C GLU A 158 -11.83 66.69 48.29
N LYS A 159 -11.94 66.11 49.49
CA LYS A 159 -12.83 66.62 50.55
C LYS A 159 -12.28 67.87 51.23
N VAL A 160 -10.96 67.98 51.40
CA VAL A 160 -10.30 69.17 51.96
C VAL A 160 -10.35 70.33 50.96
N ASP A 161 -10.17 70.07 49.66
CA ASP A 161 -10.24 71.08 48.61
C ASP A 161 -11.67 71.66 48.46
N ARG A 162 -12.71 70.86 48.75
CA ARG A 162 -14.11 71.35 48.82
C ARG A 162 -14.45 72.14 50.08
N ASN A 163 -13.70 71.97 51.17
CA ASN A 163 -13.95 72.65 52.45
C ASN A 163 -13.04 73.87 52.68
N GLN A 164 -12.09 74.17 51.78
CA GLN A 164 -11.41 75.47 51.73
C GLN A 164 -12.12 76.41 50.75
N VAL A 165 -13.34 76.82 51.10
CA VAL A 165 -13.80 78.18 50.76
C VAL A 165 -13.03 79.12 51.69
N VAL A 166 -11.81 79.48 51.30
CA VAL A 166 -11.09 80.57 51.95
C VAL A 166 -11.82 81.86 51.57
N PRO A 167 -12.26 82.69 52.54
CA PRO A 167 -12.88 83.96 52.24
C PRO A 167 -11.86 84.85 51.54
N SER A 168 -12.26 85.41 50.40
CA SER A 168 -11.51 86.42 49.65
C SER A 168 -11.22 87.63 50.54
N VAL A 169 -10.00 87.70 51.06
CA VAL A 169 -9.47 88.91 51.68
C VAL A 169 -9.00 89.84 50.55
N ASN A 170 -9.84 90.83 50.22
CA ASN A 170 -9.45 91.97 49.41
C ASN A 170 -8.39 92.77 50.18
N LEU A 171 -7.13 92.70 49.76
CA LEU A 171 -6.09 93.65 50.17
C LEU A 171 -6.09 94.81 49.17
N SER A 172 -6.68 95.92 49.59
CA SER A 172 -6.60 97.23 48.92
C SER A 172 -5.15 97.69 48.84
N THR A 173 -4.67 97.98 47.62
CA THR A 173 -3.34 98.49 47.28
C THR A 173 -3.17 99.99 47.51
N GLU A 174 -3.72 100.53 48.61
CA GLU A 174 -3.47 101.91 49.02
C GLU A 174 -2.87 101.93 50.42
N GLN A 175 -1.60 102.35 50.48
CA GLN A 175 -0.78 102.75 51.63
C GLN A 175 0.62 102.12 51.61
N LEU A 176 1.37 102.39 50.54
CA LEU A 176 2.83 102.57 50.62
C LEU A 176 3.17 103.87 49.89
N GLY A 177 2.81 104.97 50.52
CA GLY A 177 3.21 106.32 50.17
C GLY A 177 3.67 107.03 51.44
N THR A 178 4.87 107.60 51.37
CA THR A 178 5.46 108.62 52.25
C THR A 178 5.72 108.26 53.71
N CYS A 179 6.97 107.87 54.02
CA CYS A 179 7.98 108.65 54.76
C CYS A 179 9.07 107.73 55.33
#